data_AF-A0A8J7QTX7-F1
#
_entry.id   AF-A0A8J7QTX7-F1
#
_cell.length_a   1.000
_cell.length_b   1.000
_cell.length_c   1.000
_cell.angle_alpha   90.00
_cell.angle_beta   90.00
_cell.angle_gamma   90.00
#
_symmetry.space_group_name_H-M   'P 1'
#
loop_
_entity.id
_entity.type
_entity.pdbx_description
1 polymer ?
#
loop_
_entity_poly.entity_id
_entity_poly.type
_entity_poly.pdbx_seq_one_letter_code
_entity_poly.pdbx_strand_id
1 'polypeptide(L)'
;MEMTRFVIAFILGILSFQVICADAADRYVREAECYQKKADGYRREAAYYLKKAEQYDQDAAYYTKKGKTDTAKSYQRKAKRAMDSYKTQLRYASSADEKAVDYLKRASNALEG
;
A
#
# COMPACT_ATOMS: atom_id res chain seq x y z
N MET A 1 51.62 -22.16 10.38
CA MET A 1 50.38 -22.06 11.20
C MET A 1 49.80 -20.65 11.28
N GLU A 2 50.45 -19.64 10.70
CA GLU A 2 49.90 -18.27 10.59
C GLU A 2 48.86 -18.15 9.46
N MET A 3 49.18 -18.66 8.25
CA MET A 3 48.32 -18.56 7.06
C MET A 3 46.92 -19.18 7.24
N THR A 4 46.81 -20.30 7.96
CA THR A 4 45.51 -20.94 8.23
C THR A 4 44.63 -20.13 9.17
N ARG A 5 45.20 -19.38 10.11
CA ARG A 5 44.44 -18.48 10.99
C ARG A 5 43.90 -17.27 10.24
N PHE A 6 44.68 -16.69 9.31
CA PHE A 6 44.23 -15.59 8.46
C PHE A 6 43.13 -16.02 7.48
N VAL A 7 43.25 -17.20 6.88
CA VAL A 7 42.23 -17.74 5.96
C VAL A 7 40.92 -18.02 6.68
N ILE A 8 40.97 -18.61 7.89
CA ILE A 8 39.76 -18.86 8.70
C ILE A 8 39.11 -17.54 9.14
N ALA A 9 39.89 -16.54 9.57
CA ALA A 9 39.36 -15.22 9.92
C ALA A 9 38.71 -14.52 8.72
N PHE A 10 39.28 -14.66 7.52
CA PHE A 10 38.75 -14.08 6.28
C PHE A 10 37.42 -14.75 5.87
N ILE A 11 37.34 -16.09 5.94
CA ILE A 11 36.12 -16.86 5.66
C ILE A 11 35.01 -16.54 6.69
N LEU A 12 35.35 -16.44 7.98
CA LEU A 12 34.39 -16.05 9.03
C LEU A 12 33.92 -14.59 8.87
N GLY A 13 34.78 -13.70 8.38
CA GLY A 13 34.41 -12.32 8.02
C GLY A 13 33.42 -12.26 6.86
N ILE A 14 33.63 -13.05 5.81
CA ILE A 14 32.73 -13.14 4.65
C ILE A 14 31.38 -13.75 5.06
N LEU A 15 31.39 -14.83 5.86
CA LEU A 15 30.18 -15.49 6.35
C LEU A 15 29.36 -14.59 7.28
N SER A 16 30.01 -13.85 8.18
CA SER A 16 29.32 -12.91 9.06
C SER A 16 28.74 -11.71 8.28
N PHE A 17 29.44 -11.23 7.25
CA PHE A 17 28.94 -10.19 6.34
C PHE A 17 27.68 -10.64 5.57
N GLN A 18 27.69 -11.84 4.97
CA GLN A 18 26.53 -12.39 4.26
C GLN A 18 25.29 -12.56 5.16
N VAL A 19 25.48 -13.00 6.40
CA VAL A 19 24.38 -13.17 7.37
C VAL A 19 23.77 -11.82 7.79
N ILE A 20 24.59 -10.79 7.97
CA ILE A 20 24.11 -9.44 8.32
C ILE A 20 23.32 -8.81 7.16
N CYS A 21 23.82 -8.93 5.92
CA CYS A 21 23.13 -8.44 4.74
C CYS A 21 21.79 -9.16 4.50
N ALA A 22 21.74 -10.48 4.74
CA ALA A 22 20.51 -11.26 4.65
C ALA A 22 19.44 -10.82 5.69
N ASP A 23 19.85 -10.50 6.92
CA ASP A 23 18.94 -9.99 7.96
C ASP A 23 18.41 -8.59 7.63
N ALA A 24 19.25 -7.71 7.06
CA ALA A 24 18.82 -6.37 6.63
C ALA A 24 17.83 -6.44 5.46
N ALA A 25 18.08 -7.29 4.46
CA ALA A 25 17.19 -7.47 3.33
C ALA A 25 15.84 -8.07 3.74
N ASP A 26 15.84 -9.06 4.64
CA ASP A 26 14.61 -9.68 5.15
C ASP A 26 13.72 -8.68 5.90
N ARG A 27 14.31 -7.78 6.69
CA ARG A 27 13.56 -6.68 7.35
C ARG A 27 12.87 -5.78 6.33
N TYR A 28 13.58 -5.36 5.28
CA TYR A 28 12.99 -4.51 4.24
C TYR A 28 11.87 -5.21 3.46
N VAL A 29 11.99 -6.51 3.19
CA VAL A 29 10.90 -7.29 2.59
C VAL A 29 9.66 -7.31 3.49
N ARG A 30 9.81 -7.54 4.79
CA ARG A 30 8.68 -7.49 5.74
C ARG A 30 8.02 -6.12 5.80
N GLU A 31 8.82 -5.04 5.73
CA GLU A 31 8.28 -3.67 5.66
C GLU A 31 7.49 -3.44 4.37
N ALA A 32 7.99 -3.92 3.23
CA ALA A 32 7.28 -3.86 1.97
C ALA A 32 5.92 -4.60 2.02
N GLU A 33 5.89 -5.81 2.58
CA GLU A 33 4.65 -6.58 2.77
C GLU A 33 3.62 -5.86 3.65
N CYS A 34 4.10 -5.17 4.70
CA CYS A 34 3.23 -4.38 5.57
C CYS A 34 2.56 -3.24 4.78
N TYR A 35 3.32 -2.54 3.93
CA TYR A 35 2.77 -1.48 3.08
C TYR A 35 1.86 -2.03 1.99
N GLN A 36 2.15 -3.19 1.40
CA GLN A 36 1.25 -3.84 0.45
C GLN A 36 -0.11 -4.16 1.09
N LYS A 37 -0.11 -4.71 2.32
CA LYS A 37 -1.35 -4.96 3.09
C LYS A 37 -2.14 -3.67 3.36
N LYS A 38 -1.45 -2.56 3.63
CA LYS A 38 -2.09 -1.24 3.77
C LYS A 38 -2.73 -0.79 2.46
N ALA A 39 -2.02 -0.92 1.34
CA ALA A 39 -2.56 -0.58 0.03
C ALA A 39 -3.83 -1.38 -0.28
N ASP A 40 -3.84 -2.68 0.01
CA ASP A 40 -5.03 -3.54 -0.16
C ASP A 40 -6.17 -3.17 0.81
N GLY A 41 -5.85 -2.69 2.01
CA GLY A 41 -6.83 -2.10 2.94
C GLY A 41 -7.50 -0.87 2.32
N TYR A 42 -6.72 0.07 1.82
CA TYR A 42 -7.23 1.28 1.17
C TYR A 42 -8.04 0.97 -0.10
N ARG A 43 -7.63 -0.02 -0.91
CA ARG A 43 -8.42 -0.46 -2.07
C ARG A 43 -9.79 -1.02 -1.66
N ARG A 44 -9.85 -1.78 -0.56
CA ARG A 44 -11.13 -2.27 -0.01
C ARG A 44 -12.01 -1.13 0.46
N GLU A 45 -11.45 -0.14 1.15
CA GLU A 45 -12.18 1.07 1.54
C GLU A 45 -12.66 1.89 0.33
N ALA A 46 -11.83 2.01 -0.71
CA ALA A 46 -12.21 2.64 -1.96
C ALA A 46 -13.44 1.94 -2.56
N ALA A 47 -13.40 0.60 -2.71
CA ALA A 47 -14.54 -0.17 -3.22
C ALA A 47 -15.83 0.05 -2.41
N TYR A 48 -15.72 0.16 -1.08
CA TYR A 48 -16.85 0.51 -0.21
C TYR A 48 -17.45 1.89 -0.56
N TYR A 49 -16.61 2.92 -0.70
CA TYR A 49 -17.08 4.26 -1.04
C TYR A 49 -17.65 4.37 -2.46
N LEU A 50 -17.09 3.62 -3.41
CA LEU A 50 -17.62 3.53 -4.77
C LEU A 50 -19.06 2.99 -4.75
N LYS A 51 -19.29 1.85 -4.10
CA LYS A 51 -20.63 1.26 -3.94
C LYS A 51 -21.61 2.24 -3.28
N LYS A 52 -21.14 3.00 -2.29
CA LYS A 52 -21.95 4.00 -1.60
C LYS A 52 -22.31 5.19 -2.50
N ALA A 53 -21.39 5.62 -3.36
CA ALA A 53 -21.67 6.66 -4.35
C ALA A 53 -22.73 6.20 -5.35
N GLU A 54 -22.59 4.99 -5.88
CA GLU A 54 -23.55 4.38 -6.81
C GLU A 54 -24.96 4.30 -6.20
N GLN A 55 -25.06 3.87 -4.94
CA GLN A 55 -26.33 3.84 -4.23
C GLN A 55 -26.97 5.23 -4.11
N TYR A 56 -26.17 6.25 -3.77
CA TYR A 56 -26.68 7.62 -3.68
C TYR A 56 -27.09 8.19 -5.04
N ASP A 57 -26.42 7.81 -6.13
CA ASP A 57 -26.84 8.19 -7.48
C ASP A 57 -28.16 7.53 -7.88
N GLN A 58 -28.37 6.26 -7.51
CA GLN A 58 -29.64 5.56 -7.70
C GLN A 58 -30.77 6.25 -6.91
N ASP A 59 -30.53 6.59 -5.64
CA ASP A 59 -31.49 7.32 -4.80
C ASP A 59 -31.80 8.70 -5.39
N ALA A 60 -30.80 9.43 -5.87
CA ALA A 60 -30.99 10.71 -6.53
C ALA A 60 -31.89 10.56 -7.76
N ALA A 61 -31.63 9.57 -8.62
CA ALA A 61 -32.45 9.30 -9.79
C ALA A 61 -33.89 8.92 -9.41
N TYR A 62 -34.07 8.14 -8.35
CA TYR A 62 -35.38 7.77 -7.82
C TYR A 62 -36.18 9.00 -7.37
N TYR A 63 -35.57 9.89 -6.60
CA TYR A 63 -36.26 11.09 -6.11
C TYR A 63 -36.50 12.12 -7.21
N THR A 64 -35.63 12.21 -8.22
CA THR A 64 -35.86 13.01 -9.43
C THR A 64 -37.11 12.55 -10.16
N LYS A 65 -37.29 11.24 -10.37
CA LYS A 65 -38.49 10.68 -11.02
C LYS A 65 -39.80 10.98 -10.26
N LYS A 66 -39.72 11.18 -8.94
CA LYS A 66 -40.86 11.54 -8.09
C LYS A 66 -41.09 13.06 -7.98
N GLY A 67 -40.36 13.88 -8.72
CA GLY A 67 -40.45 15.34 -8.63
C GLY A 67 -39.88 15.93 -7.33
N LYS A 68 -39.19 15.13 -6.51
CA LYS A 68 -38.59 15.56 -5.23
C LYS A 68 -37.17 16.09 -5.47
N THR A 69 -37.09 17.22 -6.16
CA THR A 69 -35.82 17.78 -6.66
C THR A 69 -34.82 18.13 -5.55
N ASP A 70 -35.28 18.68 -4.43
CA ASP A 70 -34.37 19.05 -3.32
C ASP A 70 -33.78 17.82 -2.63
N THR A 71 -34.59 16.77 -2.47
CA THR A 71 -34.13 15.48 -1.97
C THR A 71 -33.12 14.86 -2.94
N ALA A 72 -33.40 14.87 -4.24
CA ALA A 72 -32.47 14.37 -5.25
C ALA A 72 -31.12 15.11 -5.22
N LYS A 73 -31.13 16.45 -5.14
CA LYS A 73 -29.91 17.27 -5.00
C LYS A 73 -29.12 16.94 -3.73
N SER A 74 -29.80 16.58 -2.63
CA SER A 74 -29.14 16.14 -1.40
C SER A 74 -28.40 14.82 -1.61
N TYR A 75 -29.03 13.85 -2.28
CA TYR A 75 -28.40 12.57 -2.61
C TYR A 75 -27.24 12.71 -3.59
N GLN A 76 -27.34 13.56 -4.61
CA GLN A 76 -26.21 13.87 -5.51
C GLN A 76 -25.00 14.43 -4.75
N ARG A 77 -25.23 15.30 -3.76
CA ARG A 77 -24.14 15.80 -2.90
C ARG A 77 -23.50 14.70 -2.07
N LYS A 78 -24.29 13.73 -1.58
CA LYS A 78 -23.77 12.56 -0.86
C LYS A 78 -22.96 11.65 -1.79
N ALA A 79 -23.43 11.40 -3.01
CA ALA A 79 -22.71 10.64 -4.03
C ALA A 79 -21.35 11.28 -4.33
N LYS A 80 -21.33 12.61 -4.57
CA LYS A 80 -20.08 13.34 -4.78
C LYS A 80 -19.11 13.20 -3.60
N ARG A 81 -19.58 13.35 -2.36
CA ARG A 81 -18.73 13.18 -1.17
C ARG A 81 -18.18 11.77 -1.05
N ALA A 82 -18.99 10.76 -1.33
CA ALA A 82 -18.52 9.36 -1.36
C ALA A 82 -17.46 9.16 -2.45
N MET A 83 -17.63 9.77 -3.63
CA MET A 83 -16.60 9.75 -4.68
C MET A 83 -15.31 10.46 -4.30
N ASP A 84 -15.39 11.59 -3.58
CA ASP A 84 -14.21 12.29 -3.07
C ASP A 84 -13.44 11.41 -2.04
N SER A 85 -14.17 10.67 -1.19
CA SER A 85 -13.58 9.65 -0.30
C SER A 85 -12.96 8.49 -1.07
N TYR A 86 -13.63 7.94 -2.09
CA TYR A 86 -13.10 6.90 -2.97
C TYR A 86 -11.74 7.30 -3.56
N LYS A 87 -11.67 8.50 -4.17
CA LYS A 87 -10.42 9.02 -4.75
C LYS A 87 -9.32 9.21 -3.71
N THR A 88 -9.70 9.59 -2.49
CA THR A 88 -8.75 9.72 -1.38
C THR A 88 -8.16 8.37 -0.99
N GLN A 89 -8.98 7.33 -0.90
CA GLN A 89 -8.51 5.99 -0.60
C GLN A 89 -7.61 5.43 -1.70
N LEU A 90 -7.92 5.67 -2.98
CA LEU A 90 -7.02 5.29 -4.06
C LEU A 90 -5.65 5.98 -3.99
N ARG A 91 -5.61 7.26 -3.60
CA ARG A 91 -4.34 7.97 -3.40
C ARG A 91 -3.53 7.34 -2.27
N TYR A 92 -4.18 6.98 -1.16
CA TYR A 92 -3.49 6.29 -0.06
C TYR A 92 -3.01 4.90 -0.45
N ALA A 93 -3.77 4.16 -1.27
CA ALA A 93 -3.32 2.90 -1.83
C ALA A 93 -2.03 3.08 -2.66
N SER A 94 -2.04 4.04 -3.59
CA SER A 94 -0.87 4.37 -4.42
C SER A 94 0.35 4.74 -3.59
N SER A 95 0.18 5.64 -2.61
CA SER A 95 1.29 6.04 -1.73
C SER A 95 1.82 4.89 -0.87
N ALA A 96 0.98 3.91 -0.53
CA ALA A 96 1.41 2.72 0.17
C ALA A 96 2.17 1.76 -0.76
N ASP A 97 1.71 1.57 -2.00
CA ASP A 97 2.44 0.78 -3.01
C ASP A 97 3.83 1.39 -3.29
N GLU A 98 3.92 2.71 -3.45
CA GLU A 98 5.18 3.43 -3.67
C GLU A 98 6.18 3.16 -2.54
N LYS A 99 5.71 3.15 -1.28
CA LYS A 99 6.54 2.80 -0.13
C LYS A 99 6.96 1.33 -0.16
N ALA A 100 6.05 0.41 -0.50
CA ALA A 100 6.41 -1.00 -0.64
C ALA A 100 7.53 -1.19 -1.68
N VAL A 101 7.44 -0.52 -2.82
CA VAL A 101 8.46 -0.53 -3.86
C VAL A 101 9.79 0.05 -3.37
N ASP A 102 9.77 1.16 -2.63
CA ASP A 102 10.99 1.74 -2.04
C ASP A 102 11.70 0.76 -1.11
N TYR A 103 10.94 0.05 -0.26
CA TYR A 103 11.51 -0.97 0.61
C TYR A 103 12.07 -2.18 -0.15
N LEU A 104 11.39 -2.63 -1.21
CA LEU A 104 11.93 -3.70 -2.05
C LEU A 104 13.23 -3.28 -2.73
N LYS A 105 13.36 -2.02 -3.17
CA LYS A 105 14.63 -1.49 -3.69
C LYS A 105 15.75 -1.51 -2.64
N ARG A 106 15.44 -1.11 -1.40
CA ARG A 106 16.41 -1.17 -0.29
C ARG A 106 16.81 -2.60 0.04
N ALA A 107 15.87 -3.55 -0.03
CA ALA A 107 16.16 -4.98 0.12
C ALA A 107 17.14 -5.46 -0.96
N SER A 108 16.91 -5.12 -2.23
CA SER A 108 17.81 -5.46 -3.35
C SER A 108 19.20 -4.88 -3.12
N ASN A 109 19.30 -3.59 -2.80
CA ASN A 109 20.57 -2.92 -2.56
C ASN A 109 21.35 -3.52 -1.38
N ALA A 110 20.65 -4.02 -0.34
CA ALA A 110 21.29 -4.68 0.79
C ALA A 110 21.83 -6.09 0.46
N LEU A 111 21.31 -6.73 -0.61
CA LEU A 111 21.80 -8.01 -1.11
C LEU A 111 22.90 -7.87 -2.16
N GLU A 112 22.92 -6.75 -2.90
CA GLU A 112 23.89 -6.45 -3.95
C GLU A 112 25.18 -5.80 -3.43
N GLY A 113 25.18 -5.30 -2.18
CA GLY A 113 26.34 -4.71 -1.50
C GLY A 113 27.14 -5.71 -0.68
#